data_AF-A0ABD6BB59-F1
#
_entry.id   AF-A0ABD6BB59-F1
#
_cell.length_a   1.000
_cell.length_b   1.000
_cell.length_c   1.000
_cell.angle_alpha   90.00
_cell.angle_beta   90.00
_cell.angle_gamma   90.00
#
_symmetry.space_group_name_H-M   'P 1'
#
loop_
_entity.id
_entity.type
_entity.pdbx_description
1 polymer ?
#
loop_
_entity_poly.entity_id
_entity_poly.type
_entity_poly.pdbx_seq_one_letter_code
_entity_poly.pdbx_strand_id
1 'polypeptide(L)'
;MSSDTINLEDRVRERLDEVLDPCSTFTERPQSIVELGLVDGVSVDDGDVTVALLPTNQLCLYIPHMTEDIENRVGDVPGVDAVSVETVADKIWTQDRMTEEAYAERQEYFRERVSEHGLSPAYDGEEWVDDVGTAGSTGDNEMRSHTPQSAPDTRNER
;
A
#
# COMPACT_ATOMS: atom_id res chain seq x y z
N MET A 1 26.83 -30.33 0.75
CA MET A 1 25.83 -29.73 1.66
C MET A 1 26.51 -28.50 2.24
N SER A 2 26.44 -27.40 1.50
CA SER A 2 27.06 -26.13 1.93
C SER A 2 26.12 -25.53 2.94
N SER A 3 26.58 -25.35 4.18
CA SER A 3 25.79 -24.75 5.24
C SER A 3 25.61 -23.28 4.91
N ASP A 4 24.40 -22.90 4.50
CA ASP A 4 23.97 -21.52 4.27
C ASP A 4 24.24 -20.70 5.52
N THR A 5 25.23 -19.82 5.46
CA THR A 5 25.37 -18.75 6.45
C THR A 5 24.62 -17.57 5.85
N ILE A 6 23.36 -17.42 6.25
CA ILE A 6 22.54 -16.26 5.89
C ILE A 6 23.26 -15.02 6.44
N ASN A 7 23.52 -14.02 5.58
CA ASN A 7 24.20 -12.80 6.01
C ASN A 7 23.26 -11.94 6.89
N LEU A 8 23.80 -10.90 7.53
CA LEU A 8 22.99 -10.06 8.43
C LEU A 8 21.82 -9.38 7.69
N GLU A 9 22.07 -8.87 6.49
CA GLU A 9 21.07 -8.17 5.66
C GLU A 9 19.88 -9.08 5.31
N ASP A 10 20.13 -10.34 4.96
CA ASP A 10 19.09 -11.32 4.66
C ASP A 10 18.26 -11.64 5.91
N ARG A 11 18.88 -11.77 7.09
CA ARG A 11 18.17 -11.95 8.37
C ARG A 11 17.33 -10.73 8.74
N VAL A 12 17.80 -9.52 8.42
CA VAL A 12 17.02 -8.29 8.59
C VAL A 12 15.81 -8.30 7.66
N ARG A 13 15.99 -8.67 6.38
CA ARG A 13 14.87 -8.78 5.43
C ARG A 13 13.82 -9.79 5.86
N GLU A 14 14.23 -10.93 6.41
CA GLU A 14 13.31 -11.91 7.00
C GLU A 14 12.46 -11.29 8.13
N ARG A 15 13.05 -10.46 8.99
CA ARG A 15 12.29 -9.77 10.06
C ARG A 15 11.38 -8.67 9.54
N LEU A 16 11.80 -7.95 8.51
CA LEU A 16 10.95 -6.94 7.88
C LEU A 16 9.70 -7.56 7.26
N ASP A 17 9.77 -8.80 6.77
CA ASP A 17 8.61 -9.49 6.22
C ASP A 17 7.54 -9.83 7.28
N GLU A 18 7.92 -9.85 8.55
CA GLU A 18 6.97 -10.05 9.64
C GLU A 18 6.29 -8.75 10.11
N VAL A 19 6.77 -7.59 9.64
CA VAL A 19 6.16 -6.28 9.94
C VAL A 19 4.96 -6.09 9.03
N LEU A 20 3.80 -5.80 9.63
CA LEU A 20 2.54 -5.69 8.91
C LEU A 20 2.19 -4.21 8.64
N ASP A 21 1.59 -3.91 7.50
CA ASP A 21 0.98 -2.60 7.27
C ASP A 21 -0.20 -2.39 8.24
N PRO A 22 -0.16 -1.38 9.13
CA PRO A 22 -1.22 -1.16 10.09
C PRO A 22 -2.61 -1.00 9.45
N CYS A 23 -2.69 -0.38 8.27
CA CYS A 23 -3.96 -0.23 7.56
C CYS A 23 -4.57 -1.59 7.17
N SER A 24 -3.74 -2.53 6.69
CA SER A 24 -4.15 -3.90 6.38
C SER A 24 -4.60 -4.69 7.62
N THR A 25 -4.02 -4.44 8.79
CA THR A 25 -4.38 -5.16 10.03
C THR A 25 -5.78 -4.82 10.57
N PHE A 26 -6.35 -3.69 10.17
CA PHE A 26 -7.76 -3.37 10.44
C PHE A 26 -8.73 -4.13 9.52
N THR A 27 -8.20 -4.82 8.52
CA THR A 27 -8.95 -5.74 7.66
C THR A 27 -8.70 -7.18 8.11
N GLU A 28 -9.51 -8.11 7.63
CA GLU A 28 -9.33 -9.55 7.89
C GLU A 28 -8.20 -10.18 7.04
N ARG A 29 -7.37 -9.34 6.39
CA ARG A 29 -6.33 -9.71 5.42
C ARG A 29 -5.04 -8.87 5.64
N PRO A 30 -4.29 -9.13 6.72
CA PRO A 30 -3.05 -8.41 7.01
C PRO A 30 -1.97 -8.74 5.97
N GLN A 31 -1.20 -7.74 5.55
CA GLN A 31 -0.13 -7.88 4.55
C GLN A 31 1.20 -7.32 5.09
N SER A 32 2.29 -7.99 4.72
CA SER A 32 3.65 -7.58 5.06
C SER A 32 4.04 -6.28 4.34
N ILE A 33 4.84 -5.43 4.99
CA ILE A 33 5.41 -4.24 4.35
C ILE A 33 6.38 -4.60 3.21
N VAL A 34 6.96 -5.81 3.23
CA VAL A 34 7.83 -6.31 2.16
C VAL A 34 6.99 -6.76 0.98
N GLU A 35 5.93 -7.54 1.21
CA GLU A 35 5.00 -7.98 0.17
C GLU A 35 4.29 -6.82 -0.53
N LEU A 36 3.97 -5.77 0.23
CA LEU A 36 3.42 -4.52 -0.29
C LEU A 36 4.45 -3.66 -1.04
N GLY A 37 5.73 -4.03 -1.01
CA GLY A 37 6.81 -3.27 -1.64
C GLY A 37 7.06 -1.90 -1.00
N LEU A 38 6.77 -1.76 0.30
CA LEU A 38 6.99 -0.52 1.07
C LEU A 38 8.44 -0.37 1.51
N VAL A 39 9.22 -1.45 1.56
CA VAL A 39 10.66 -1.37 1.79
C VAL A 39 11.35 -1.05 0.47
N ASP A 40 11.93 0.16 0.36
CA ASP A 40 12.68 0.56 -0.84
C ASP A 40 14.13 0.08 -0.81
N GLY A 41 14.69 -0.06 0.38
CA GLY A 41 16.05 -0.56 0.56
C GLY A 41 16.39 -0.81 2.02
N VAL A 42 17.41 -1.64 2.21
CA VAL A 42 18.05 -1.91 3.49
C VAL A 42 19.55 -1.72 3.28
N SER A 43 20.21 -0.94 4.14
CA SER A 43 21.67 -0.92 4.21
C SER A 43 22.13 -1.35 5.59
N VAL A 44 23.24 -2.08 5.63
CA VAL A 44 23.86 -2.55 6.86
C VAL A 44 25.33 -2.13 6.84
N ASP A 45 25.75 -1.36 7.83
CA ASP A 45 27.13 -0.90 8.00
C ASP A 45 27.58 -1.24 9.43
N ASP A 46 28.48 -2.22 9.58
CA ASP A 46 29.03 -2.65 10.89
C ASP A 46 28.00 -2.87 12.02
N GLY A 47 26.78 -3.29 11.70
CA GLY A 47 25.69 -3.55 12.67
C GLY A 47 24.65 -2.42 12.76
N ASP A 48 24.94 -1.25 12.19
CA ASP A 48 23.97 -0.18 12.00
C ASP A 48 23.09 -0.46 10.77
N VAL A 49 21.79 -0.61 11.00
CA VAL A 49 20.80 -0.89 9.95
C VAL A 49 20.00 0.37 9.63
N THR A 50 19.94 0.71 8.35
CA THR A 50 19.04 1.75 7.83
C THR A 50 17.99 1.12 6.92
N VAL A 51 16.72 1.34 7.24
CA VAL A 51 15.59 0.88 6.42
C VAL A 51 14.96 2.08 5.74
N ALA A 52 14.99 2.09 4.41
CA ALA A 52 14.33 3.10 3.59
C ALA A 52 12.88 2.67 3.31
N LEU A 53 11.92 3.38 3.91
CA LEU A 53 10.50 3.12 3.80
C LEU A 53 9.86 4.04 2.74
N LEU A 54 9.17 3.45 1.78
CA LEU A 54 8.39 4.13 0.76
C LEU A 54 6.89 3.86 0.99
N PRO A 55 6.22 4.67 1.81
CA PRO A 55 4.80 4.47 2.11
C PRO A 55 3.93 4.70 0.88
N THR A 56 2.77 4.04 0.82
CA THR A 56 1.76 4.23 -0.24
C THR A 56 1.25 5.67 -0.33
N ASN A 57 1.33 6.41 0.78
CA ASN A 57 1.00 7.83 0.89
C ASN A 57 1.98 8.53 1.84
N GLN A 58 2.58 9.62 1.36
CA GLN A 58 3.54 10.44 2.12
C GLN A 58 2.93 11.09 3.38
N LEU A 59 1.61 11.22 3.45
CA LEU A 59 0.88 11.75 4.60
C LEU A 59 0.32 10.64 5.51
N CYS A 60 0.78 9.39 5.35
CA CYS A 60 0.29 8.29 6.16
C CYS A 60 0.57 8.51 7.65
N LEU A 61 -0.50 8.54 8.45
CA LEU A 61 -0.41 8.75 9.90
C LEU A 61 0.13 7.52 10.65
N TYR A 62 0.22 6.37 9.99
CA TYR A 62 0.71 5.13 10.58
C TYR A 62 2.21 4.88 10.36
N ILE A 63 2.93 5.80 9.70
CA ILE A 63 4.40 5.70 9.56
C ILE A 63 5.09 5.48 10.91
N PRO A 64 4.79 6.23 11.99
CA PRO A 64 5.44 6.03 13.28
C PRO A 64 5.22 4.61 13.85
N HIS A 65 4.05 4.01 13.61
CA HIS A 65 3.76 2.65 14.05
C HIS A 65 4.58 1.61 13.29
N MET A 66 4.72 1.78 11.97
CA MET A 66 5.60 0.91 11.17
C MET A 66 7.07 1.07 11.58
N THR A 67 7.52 2.31 11.80
CA THR A 67 8.87 2.60 12.29
C THR A 67 9.15 1.88 13.61
N GLU A 68 8.24 1.98 14.59
CA GLU A 68 8.39 1.30 15.88
C GLU A 68 8.44 -0.22 15.74
N ASP A 69 7.57 -0.83 14.92
CA ASP A 69 7.59 -2.29 14.72
C ASP A 69 8.88 -2.75 14.00
N ILE A 70 9.35 -1.99 13.00
CA ILE A 70 10.63 -2.24 12.33
C ILE A 70 11.79 -2.17 13.33
N GLU A 71 11.90 -1.08 14.10
CA GLU A 71 12.98 -0.89 15.08
C GLU A 71 13.02 -2.03 16.10
N ASN A 72 11.87 -2.45 16.61
CA ASN A 72 11.77 -3.55 17.57
C ASN A 72 12.23 -4.87 16.95
N ARG A 73 11.66 -5.29 15.81
CA ARG A 73 11.94 -6.61 15.24
C ARG A 73 13.33 -6.73 14.64
N VAL A 74 13.80 -5.67 13.98
CA VAL A 74 15.15 -5.64 13.40
C VAL A 74 16.19 -5.49 14.50
N GLY A 75 15.92 -4.71 15.55
CA GLY A 75 16.82 -4.55 16.69
C GLY A 75 17.05 -5.85 17.47
N ASP A 76 16.09 -6.77 17.45
CA ASP A 76 16.21 -8.10 18.06
C ASP A 76 17.07 -9.08 17.25
N VAL A 77 17.54 -8.73 16.05
CA VAL A 77 18.39 -9.59 15.22
C VAL A 77 19.81 -9.61 15.77
N PRO A 78 20.38 -10.78 16.16
CA PRO A 78 21.77 -10.85 16.60
C PRO A 78 22.76 -10.27 15.57
N GLY A 79 23.55 -9.29 16.01
CA GLY A 79 24.50 -8.56 15.17
C GLY A 79 24.01 -7.19 14.68
N VAL A 80 22.76 -6.82 14.98
CA VAL A 80 22.27 -5.44 14.86
C VAL A 80 22.62 -4.68 16.14
N ASP A 81 23.22 -3.50 15.98
CA ASP A 81 23.60 -2.61 17.08
C ASP A 81 22.64 -1.41 17.17
N ALA A 82 22.20 -0.87 16.03
CA ALA A 82 21.19 0.18 15.94
C ALA A 82 20.32 0.03 14.69
N VAL A 83 19.10 0.55 14.76
CA VAL A 83 18.16 0.60 13.64
C VAL A 83 17.70 2.04 13.45
N SER A 84 17.67 2.49 12.20
CA SER A 84 17.06 3.74 11.79
C SER A 84 16.11 3.49 10.63
N VAL A 85 14.97 4.19 10.65
CA VAL A 85 13.96 4.11 9.58
C VAL A 85 13.78 5.50 8.98
N GLU A 86 13.96 5.60 7.68
CA GLU A 86 13.85 6.86 6.94
C GLU A 86 12.78 6.73 5.86
N THR A 87 11.97 7.77 5.66
CA THR A 87 11.01 7.79 4.57
C THR A 87 11.62 8.33 3.28
N VAL A 88 11.38 7.63 2.18
CA VAL A 88 11.85 8.02 0.85
C VAL A 88 10.97 9.15 0.31
N ALA A 89 11.56 10.34 0.16
CA ALA A 89 10.85 11.56 -0.21
C ALA A 89 10.78 11.84 -1.72
N ASP A 90 11.69 11.27 -2.52
CA ASP A 90 11.87 11.54 -3.94
C ASP A 90 11.20 10.49 -4.86
N LYS A 91 10.60 9.45 -4.28
CA LYS A 91 9.89 8.40 -5.01
C LYS A 91 8.41 8.36 -4.64
N ILE A 92 7.60 7.87 -5.58
CA ILE A 92 6.19 7.61 -5.39
C ILE A 92 5.98 6.10 -5.47
N TRP A 93 5.26 5.55 -4.49
CA TRP A 93 4.88 4.16 -4.49
C TRP A 93 3.84 3.87 -5.56
N THR A 94 3.96 2.73 -6.23
CA THR A 94 3.02 2.23 -7.23
C THR A 94 2.81 0.72 -7.04
N GLN A 95 1.66 0.21 -7.51
CA GLN A 95 1.22 -1.18 -7.24
C GLN A 95 2.13 -2.24 -7.87
N ASP A 96 2.91 -1.90 -8.90
CA ASP A 96 3.91 -2.79 -9.52
C ASP A 96 5.04 -3.21 -8.59
N ARG A 97 5.16 -2.58 -7.41
CA ARG A 97 6.10 -2.97 -6.36
C ARG A 97 5.59 -4.13 -5.50
N MET A 98 4.29 -4.41 -5.52
CA MET A 98 3.71 -5.50 -4.75
C MET A 98 4.13 -6.85 -5.33
N THR A 99 4.22 -7.86 -4.48
CA THR A 99 4.29 -9.25 -4.95
C THR A 99 2.99 -9.61 -5.70
N GLU A 100 3.09 -10.58 -6.61
CA GLU A 100 1.91 -11.07 -7.35
C GLU A 100 0.81 -11.58 -6.39
N GLU A 101 1.20 -12.22 -5.30
CA GLU A 101 0.31 -12.75 -4.27
C GLU A 101 -0.42 -11.64 -3.51
N ALA A 102 0.30 -10.66 -2.97
CA ALA A 102 -0.30 -9.54 -2.25
C ALA A 102 -1.21 -8.70 -3.15
N TYR A 103 -0.82 -8.51 -4.42
CA TYR A 103 -1.68 -7.86 -5.41
C TYR A 103 -2.97 -8.65 -5.64
N ALA A 104 -2.87 -9.96 -5.86
CA ALA A 104 -4.03 -10.82 -6.09
C ALA A 104 -4.98 -10.82 -4.88
N GLU A 105 -4.45 -10.93 -3.67
CA GLU A 105 -5.22 -10.90 -2.42
C GLU A 105 -5.96 -9.57 -2.26
N ARG A 106 -5.28 -8.44 -2.51
CA ARG A 106 -5.90 -7.11 -2.44
C ARG A 106 -7.04 -6.96 -3.44
N GLN A 107 -6.87 -7.47 -4.66
CA GLN A 107 -7.89 -7.44 -5.71
C GLN A 107 -9.09 -8.34 -5.38
N GLU A 108 -8.84 -9.52 -4.82
CA GLU A 108 -9.90 -10.41 -4.36
C GLU A 108 -10.70 -9.76 -3.23
N TYR A 109 -10.03 -9.22 -2.22
CA TYR A 109 -10.67 -8.50 -1.11
C TYR A 109 -11.55 -7.36 -1.61
N PHE A 110 -11.03 -6.53 -2.52
CA PHE A 110 -11.80 -5.44 -3.10
C PHE A 110 -13.07 -5.96 -3.80
N ARG A 111 -12.94 -7.00 -4.64
CA ARG A 111 -14.07 -7.58 -5.38
C ARG A 111 -15.13 -8.18 -4.45
N GLU A 112 -14.69 -8.90 -3.42
CA GLU A 112 -15.58 -9.50 -2.42
C GLU A 112 -16.39 -8.41 -1.70
N ARG A 113 -15.70 -7.39 -1.17
CA ARG A 113 -16.34 -6.29 -0.42
C ARG A 113 -17.30 -5.48 -1.27
N VAL A 114 -16.91 -5.18 -2.51
CA VAL A 114 -17.77 -4.51 -3.50
C VAL A 114 -19.04 -5.33 -3.77
N SER A 115 -18.89 -6.63 -4.03
CA SER A 115 -20.01 -7.53 -4.30
C SER A 115 -20.94 -7.67 -3.09
N GLU A 116 -20.39 -7.87 -1.89
CA GLU A 116 -21.14 -8.03 -0.64
C GLU A 116 -22.02 -6.81 -0.36
N HIS A 117 -21.52 -5.61 -0.69
CA HIS A 117 -22.21 -4.35 -0.42
C HIS A 117 -23.09 -3.90 -1.58
N GLY A 118 -23.20 -4.70 -2.65
CA GLY A 118 -23.94 -4.33 -3.86
C GLY A 118 -23.41 -3.05 -4.51
N LEU A 119 -22.13 -2.75 -4.32
CA LEU A 119 -21.48 -1.59 -4.89
C LEU A 119 -21.06 -1.90 -6.34
N SER A 120 -21.10 -0.87 -7.18
CA SER A 120 -20.46 -0.87 -8.48
C SER A 120 -19.29 0.11 -8.38
N PRO A 121 -18.05 -0.31 -8.63
CA PRO A 121 -16.93 0.62 -8.70
C PRO A 121 -17.23 1.65 -9.78
N ALA A 122 -17.01 2.94 -9.48
CA ALA A 122 -17.20 4.01 -10.45
C ALA A 122 -16.25 3.90 -11.67
N TYR A 123 -15.25 3.03 -11.58
CA TYR A 123 -14.33 2.68 -12.65
C TYR A 123 -14.11 1.17 -12.63
N ASP A 124 -14.56 0.49 -13.67
CA ASP A 124 -14.41 -0.96 -13.90
C ASP A 124 -13.21 -1.30 -14.79
N GLY A 125 -12.43 -0.30 -15.21
CA GLY A 125 -11.32 -0.46 -16.13
C GLY A 125 -11.70 -0.27 -17.60
N GLU A 126 -12.95 0.01 -17.91
CA GLU A 126 -13.40 0.36 -19.26
C GLU A 126 -13.17 1.87 -19.54
N GLU A 127 -12.87 2.19 -20.79
CA GLU A 127 -12.65 3.55 -21.25
C GLU A 127 -13.91 4.39 -21.02
N TRP A 128 -13.76 5.57 -20.39
CA TRP A 128 -14.86 6.53 -20.27
C TRP A 128 -15.29 7.00 -21.65
N VAL A 129 -16.40 6.44 -22.13
CA VAL A 129 -17.14 6.97 -23.29
C VAL A 129 -18.16 7.98 -22.77
N ASP A 130 -17.93 9.25 -23.07
CA ASP A 130 -18.94 10.29 -22.84
C ASP A 130 -20.23 9.96 -23.62
N ASP A 131 -21.38 10.53 -23.22
CA ASP A 131 -22.72 10.31 -23.83
C ASP A 131 -22.79 10.57 -25.35
N VAL A 132 -21.74 11.16 -25.94
CA VAL A 132 -21.58 11.43 -27.37
C VAL A 132 -20.70 10.40 -28.10
N GLY A 133 -20.29 9.31 -27.44
CA GLY A 133 -19.56 8.20 -28.03
C GLY A 133 -18.15 8.54 -28.50
N THR A 134 -17.52 9.55 -27.89
CA THR A 134 -16.12 9.89 -28.19
C THR A 134 -15.22 9.37 -27.08
N ALA A 135 -14.25 8.54 -27.47
CA ALA A 135 -13.10 8.13 -26.69
C ALA A 135 -12.29 9.36 -26.24
N GLY A 136 -12.49 9.82 -25.00
CA GLY A 136 -11.76 10.96 -24.44
C GLY A 136 -10.37 10.55 -23.96
N SER A 137 -9.35 10.64 -24.83
CA SER A 137 -7.95 10.57 -24.42
C SER A 137 -7.60 11.79 -23.55
N THR A 138 -7.02 11.53 -22.37
CA THR A 138 -6.59 12.53 -21.39
C THR A 138 -5.78 13.66 -22.02
N GLY A 139 -6.36 14.86 -22.05
CA GLY A 139 -5.67 16.07 -22.48
C GLY A 139 -6.60 17.26 -22.56
N ASP A 140 -7.06 17.76 -21.41
CA ASP A 140 -7.09 19.20 -21.07
C ASP A 140 -8.01 19.47 -19.86
N ASN A 141 -7.39 19.96 -18.79
CA ASN A 141 -8.01 20.32 -17.53
C ASN A 141 -8.65 21.71 -17.63
N GLU A 142 -9.93 21.79 -18.00
CA GLU A 142 -10.75 22.97 -17.72
C GLU A 142 -11.93 22.60 -16.81
N MET A 143 -11.84 23.05 -15.56
CA MET A 143 -12.88 22.95 -14.54
C MET A 143 -14.19 23.56 -15.06
N ARG A 144 -15.14 22.72 -15.48
CA ARG A 144 -16.54 23.15 -15.70
C ARG A 144 -17.42 22.73 -14.54
N SER A 145 -17.73 23.72 -13.71
CA SER A 145 -18.70 23.65 -12.61
C SER A 145 -20.03 23.05 -13.06
N HIS A 146 -20.40 21.87 -12.54
CA HIS A 146 -21.74 21.32 -12.69
C HIS A 146 -22.51 21.49 -11.39
N THR A 147 -23.56 22.30 -11.44
CA THR A 147 -24.57 22.42 -10.39
C THR A 147 -25.36 21.11 -10.31
N PRO A 148 -25.53 20.46 -9.13
CA PRO A 148 -26.29 19.23 -9.02
C PRO A 148 -27.77 19.48 -9.29
N GLN A 149 -28.35 18.74 -10.24
CA GLN A 149 -29.79 18.74 -10.48
C GLN A 149 -30.50 17.84 -9.46
N SER A 150 -31.56 18.36 -8.84
CA SER A 150 -32.20 17.84 -7.63
C SER A 150 -32.82 16.45 -7.77
N ALA A 151 -32.72 15.63 -6.71
CA ALA A 151 -33.37 14.33 -6.59
C ALA A 151 -34.90 14.44 -6.41
N PRO A 152 -35.69 13.45 -6.89
CA PRO A 152 -37.14 13.48 -6.76
C PRO A 152 -37.60 13.18 -5.32
N ASP A 153 -38.54 14.00 -4.84
CA ASP A 153 -39.15 13.97 -3.51
C ASP A 153 -40.16 12.82 -3.37
N THR A 154 -39.80 11.76 -2.64
CA THR A 154 -40.75 10.71 -2.24
C THR A 154 -41.26 10.99 -0.83
N ARG A 155 -42.18 11.94 -0.71
CA ARG A 155 -43.03 12.06 0.47
C ARG A 155 -44.48 12.18 0.04
N ASN A 156 -45.23 11.14 0.44
CA ASN A 156 -46.67 11.14 0.76
C ASN A 156 -47.51 10.21 -0.12
N GLU A 157 -47.62 8.94 0.29
CA GLU A 157 -48.91 8.24 0.25
C GLU A 157 -49.11 7.53 1.59
N ARG A 158 -50.36 7.57 2.04
CA ARG A 158 -50.83 7.47 3.42
C ARG A 158 -51.65 6.20 3.59
#